data_AF-A0A1G3LKQ5-F1
#
_entry.id   AF-A0A1G3LKQ5-F1
#
_cell.length_a   1.000
_cell.length_b   1.000
_cell.length_c   1.000
_cell.angle_alpha   90.00
_cell.angle_beta   90.00
_cell.angle_gamma   90.00
#
_symmetry.space_group_name_H-M   'P 1'
#
loop_
_entity.id
_entity.type
_entity.pdbx_description
1 polymer ?
#
loop_
_entity_poly.entity_id
_entity_poly.type
_entity_poly.pdbx_seq_one_letter_code
_entity_poly.pdbx_strand_id
1 'polypeptide(L)'
;MIDKLNLDFIKETYLKEYEIAIETEKYILDPYIIDWKEYLPEIDFKLYEDIRRIGVHLYPKYPVSNNYFLSFGNPFLRIGIDIVKGDISLYNHRLKEIKSKGWTVFRLFSHQINIDAQSFFESKTDYSCLLNDLDFEEWKNFIFKNHQMNAECLIEYLKIEYFS
;
A
#
# COMPACT_ATOMS: atom_id res chain seq x y z
N MET A 1 16.06 -1.28 -23.09
CA MET A 1 15.13 -2.43 -23.20
C MET A 1 14.89 -2.85 -21.77
N ILE A 2 13.75 -2.50 -21.18
CA ILE A 2 13.46 -2.90 -19.79
C ILE A 2 13.19 -4.40 -19.84
N ASP A 3 14.06 -5.20 -19.22
CA ASP A 3 13.78 -6.62 -19.01
C ASP A 3 12.43 -6.73 -18.32
N LYS A 4 11.53 -7.53 -18.89
CA LYS A 4 10.21 -7.75 -18.30
C LYS A 4 10.42 -8.25 -16.87
N LEU A 5 9.85 -7.54 -15.91
CA LEU A 5 9.83 -7.93 -14.51
C LEU A 5 9.47 -9.43 -14.38
N ASN A 6 10.38 -10.22 -13.83
CA ASN A 6 10.17 -11.65 -13.63
C ASN A 6 9.30 -11.88 -12.38
N LEU A 7 7.99 -11.98 -12.58
CA LEU A 7 7.02 -12.16 -11.50
C LEU A 7 7.15 -13.52 -10.79
N ASP A 8 7.65 -14.56 -11.48
CA ASP A 8 7.88 -15.86 -10.87
C ASP A 8 9.05 -15.78 -9.88
N PHE A 9 10.15 -15.12 -10.28
CA PHE A 9 11.27 -14.85 -9.37
C PHE A 9 10.84 -14.06 -8.13
N ILE A 10 10.05 -13.00 -8.30
CA ILE A 10 9.52 -12.20 -7.17
C ILE A 10 8.68 -13.09 -6.24
N LYS A 11 7.79 -13.89 -6.81
CA LYS A 11 6.91 -14.77 -6.06
C LYS A 11 7.70 -15.80 -5.25
N GLU A 12 8.64 -16.49 -5.88
CA GLU A 12 9.50 -17.49 -5.24
C GLU A 12 10.33 -16.86 -4.11
N THR A 13 10.87 -15.66 -4.34
CA THR A 13 11.66 -14.94 -3.33
C THR A 13 10.82 -14.58 -2.12
N TYR A 14 9.64 -13.97 -2.30
CA TYR A 14 8.76 -13.64 -1.17
C TYR A 14 8.26 -14.86 -0.43
N LEU A 15 7.95 -15.96 -1.12
CA LEU A 15 7.52 -17.21 -0.47
C LEU A 15 8.62 -17.77 0.43
N LYS A 16 9.86 -17.82 -0.09
CA LYS A 16 11.01 -18.28 0.68
C LYS A 16 11.28 -17.39 1.90
N GLU A 17 11.25 -16.07 1.73
CA GLU A 17 11.44 -15.14 2.85
C GLU A 17 10.33 -15.26 3.89
N TYR A 18 9.08 -15.45 3.45
CA TYR A 18 7.95 -15.67 4.35
C TYR A 18 8.13 -16.94 5.18
N GLU A 19 8.55 -18.05 4.57
CA GLU A 19 8.85 -19.30 5.29
C GLU A 19 9.93 -19.08 6.36
N ILE A 20 11.04 -18.43 5.99
CA ILE A 20 12.12 -18.10 6.93
C ILE A 20 11.62 -17.17 8.05
N ALA A 21 10.79 -16.19 7.73
CA ALA A 21 10.20 -15.26 8.71
C ALA A 21 9.33 -16.00 9.73
N ILE A 22 8.54 -16.98 9.29
CA ILE A 22 7.73 -17.82 10.20
C ILE A 22 8.65 -18.70 11.07
N GLU A 23 9.64 -19.36 10.49
CA GLU A 23 10.57 -20.24 11.22
C GLU A 23 11.40 -19.50 12.28
N THR A 24 11.75 -18.24 11.98
CA THR A 24 12.60 -17.42 12.86
C THR A 24 11.80 -16.48 13.76
N GLU A 25 10.47 -16.49 13.68
CA GLU A 25 9.55 -15.57 14.37
C GLU A 25 9.88 -14.07 14.10
N LYS A 26 10.46 -13.78 12.93
CA LYS A 26 10.77 -12.42 12.47
C LYS A 26 9.80 -12.05 11.36
N TYR A 27 8.65 -11.48 11.73
CA TYR A 27 7.55 -11.13 10.81
C TYR A 27 7.83 -9.89 9.93
N ILE A 28 8.96 -9.91 9.22
CA ILE A 28 9.42 -8.89 8.29
C ILE A 28 10.10 -9.59 7.10
N LEU A 29 9.86 -9.08 5.90
CA LEU A 29 10.51 -9.54 4.66
C LEU A 29 11.53 -8.50 4.21
N ASP A 30 12.43 -8.86 3.29
CA ASP A 30 13.34 -7.89 2.69
C ASP A 30 12.56 -6.98 1.72
N PRO A 31 12.52 -5.66 1.96
CA PRO A 31 11.89 -4.75 1.00
C PRO A 31 12.72 -4.57 -0.29
N TYR A 32 13.97 -5.02 -0.35
CA TYR A 32 14.91 -4.79 -1.46
C TYR A 32 15.32 -6.07 -2.20
N ILE A 33 14.39 -7.02 -2.36
CA ILE A 33 14.64 -8.24 -3.15
C ILE A 33 15.11 -7.96 -4.60
N ILE A 34 14.78 -6.76 -5.12
CA ILE A 34 15.25 -6.18 -6.39
C ILE A 34 15.30 -4.65 -6.28
N ASP A 35 15.94 -3.97 -7.25
CA ASP A 35 15.85 -2.51 -7.38
C ASP A 35 14.48 -2.11 -7.93
N TRP A 36 13.52 -1.89 -7.03
CA TRP A 36 12.16 -1.50 -7.39
C TRP A 36 12.06 -0.22 -8.20
N LYS A 37 13.08 0.67 -8.18
CA LYS A 37 13.10 1.88 -8.99
C LYS A 37 13.13 1.57 -10.48
N GLU A 38 13.73 0.46 -10.88
CA GLU A 38 13.81 0.03 -12.28
C GLU A 38 12.50 -0.58 -12.79
N TYR A 39 11.63 -1.08 -11.89
CA TYR A 39 10.49 -1.91 -12.25
C TYR A 39 9.11 -1.33 -11.88
N LEU A 40 9.06 -0.39 -10.93
CA LEU A 40 7.82 0.31 -10.60
C LEU A 40 7.65 1.56 -11.47
N PRO A 41 6.43 1.83 -11.97
CA PRO A 41 6.10 3.14 -12.49
C PRO A 41 6.40 4.23 -11.46
N GLU A 42 6.82 5.41 -11.90
CA GLU A 42 7.25 6.53 -11.03
C GLU A 42 6.26 6.81 -9.89
N ILE A 43 4.96 6.86 -10.19
CA ILE A 43 3.90 7.11 -9.20
C ILE A 43 3.77 5.98 -8.17
N ASP A 44 3.99 4.73 -8.56
CA ASP A 44 3.98 3.58 -7.64
C ASP A 44 5.26 3.60 -6.80
N PHE A 45 6.40 3.94 -7.40
CA PHE A 45 7.67 4.05 -6.68
C PHE A 45 7.65 5.16 -5.63
N LYS A 46 7.08 6.34 -5.96
CA LYS A 46 6.87 7.42 -4.98
C LYS A 46 6.06 6.93 -3.78
N LEU A 47 4.93 6.27 -4.03
CA LEU A 47 4.11 5.70 -2.95
C LEU A 47 4.88 4.64 -2.14
N TYR A 48 5.71 3.83 -2.80
CA TYR A 48 6.56 2.87 -2.12
C TYR A 48 7.56 3.54 -1.16
N GLU A 49 8.17 4.65 -1.58
CA GLU A 49 9.05 5.44 -0.72
C GLU A 49 8.30 6.03 0.48
N ASP A 50 7.09 6.56 0.26
CA ASP A 50 6.26 7.10 1.34
C ASP A 50 5.85 6.02 2.35
N ILE A 51 5.42 4.83 1.88
CA ILE A 51 5.11 3.65 2.70
C ILE A 51 6.31 3.26 3.58
N ARG A 52 7.51 3.18 3.01
CA ARG A 52 8.71 2.82 3.78
C ARG A 52 9.10 3.91 4.77
N ARG A 53 9.08 5.18 4.35
CA ARG A 53 9.46 6.33 5.18
C ARG A 53 8.61 6.42 6.45
N ILE A 54 7.33 6.05 6.36
CA ILE A 54 6.39 6.17 7.48
C ILE A 54 6.46 5.01 8.47
N GLY A 55 7.17 3.92 8.12
CA GLY A 55 7.32 2.72 8.94
C GLY A 55 6.26 1.65 8.69
N VAL A 56 5.53 1.73 7.57
CA VAL A 56 4.54 0.73 7.17
C VAL A 56 5.22 -0.35 6.32
N HIS A 57 5.12 -1.61 6.74
CA HIS A 57 5.75 -2.73 6.04
C HIS A 57 4.80 -3.31 4.99
N LEU A 58 4.71 -2.70 3.81
CA LEU A 58 4.03 -3.28 2.64
C LEU A 58 5.03 -3.52 1.51
N TYR A 59 5.01 -4.73 0.96
CA TYR A 59 6.00 -5.20 -0.03
C TYR A 59 5.46 -5.02 -1.46
N PRO A 60 6.24 -4.45 -2.40
CA PRO A 60 5.78 -4.22 -3.77
C PRO A 60 5.50 -5.51 -4.52
N LYS A 61 4.47 -5.49 -5.37
CA LYS A 61 4.07 -6.65 -6.20
C LYS A 61 3.95 -7.94 -5.36
N TYR A 62 3.28 -7.86 -4.22
CA TYR A 62 3.16 -9.01 -3.32
C TYR A 62 2.18 -10.06 -3.87
N PRO A 63 2.59 -11.34 -3.98
CA PRO A 63 1.72 -12.42 -4.47
C PRO A 63 0.66 -12.80 -3.45
N VAL A 64 -0.61 -12.74 -3.83
CA VAL A 64 -1.74 -13.19 -2.98
C VAL A 64 -2.40 -14.46 -3.49
N SER A 65 -2.11 -14.85 -4.73
CA SER A 65 -2.44 -16.14 -5.31
C SER A 65 -1.47 -16.46 -6.43
N ASN A 66 -1.66 -17.61 -7.09
CA ASN A 66 -0.84 -17.97 -8.25
C ASN A 66 -0.91 -16.94 -9.40
N ASN A 67 -2.03 -16.25 -9.55
CA ASN A 67 -2.29 -15.37 -10.70
C ASN A 67 -2.49 -13.91 -10.29
N TYR A 68 -2.44 -13.58 -9.00
CA TYR A 68 -2.76 -12.24 -8.50
C TYR A 68 -1.67 -11.69 -7.59
N PHE A 69 -1.32 -10.44 -7.89
CA PHE A 69 -0.38 -9.63 -7.15
C PHE A 69 -1.08 -8.35 -6.74
N LEU A 70 -0.90 -7.92 -5.50
CA LEU A 70 -1.27 -6.58 -5.05
C LEU A 70 -0.17 -5.59 -5.47
N SER A 71 -0.50 -4.31 -5.61
CA SER A 71 0.54 -3.29 -5.81
C SER A 71 1.49 -3.29 -4.62
N PHE A 72 0.95 -3.36 -3.41
CA PHE A 72 1.69 -3.51 -2.16
C PHE A 72 0.94 -4.44 -1.21
N GLY A 73 1.62 -5.31 -0.48
CA GLY A 73 0.96 -6.22 0.47
C GLY A 73 1.83 -6.58 1.67
N ASN A 74 1.20 -6.81 2.81
CA ASN A 74 1.81 -7.40 4.01
C ASN A 74 1.14 -8.76 4.27
N PRO A 75 1.87 -9.88 4.15
CA PRO A 75 1.29 -11.20 4.35
C PRO A 75 0.99 -11.56 5.79
N PHE A 76 1.71 -11.00 6.75
CA PHE A 76 1.54 -11.30 8.18
C PHE A 76 0.24 -10.71 8.70
N LEU A 77 -0.10 -9.50 8.24
CA LEU A 77 -1.34 -8.80 8.59
C LEU A 77 -2.47 -9.05 7.58
N ARG A 78 -2.17 -9.73 6.47
CA ARG A 78 -3.06 -9.95 5.31
C ARG A 78 -3.75 -8.66 4.85
N ILE A 79 -2.99 -7.57 4.80
CA ILE A 79 -3.46 -6.28 4.28
C ILE A 79 -2.69 -5.89 3.03
N GLY A 80 -3.30 -5.08 2.17
CA GLY A 80 -2.55 -4.50 1.07
C GLY A 80 -3.28 -3.41 0.32
N ILE A 81 -2.54 -2.76 -0.58
CA ILE A 81 -3.00 -1.68 -1.43
C ILE A 81 -3.01 -2.21 -2.87
N ASP A 82 -4.13 -2.01 -3.55
CA ASP A 82 -4.26 -2.30 -4.98
C ASP A 82 -4.52 -1.01 -5.74
N ILE A 83 -3.56 -0.63 -6.58
CA ILE A 83 -3.65 0.60 -7.38
C ILE A 83 -4.46 0.30 -8.64
N VAL A 84 -5.63 0.95 -8.75
CA VAL A 84 -6.51 0.80 -9.91
C VAL A 84 -5.98 1.63 -11.07
N LYS A 85 -5.54 0.94 -12.13
CA LYS A 85 -5.13 1.50 -13.41
C LYS A 85 -6.05 0.93 -14.49
N GLY A 86 -7.05 1.69 -14.93
CA GLY A 86 -7.98 1.26 -16.00
C GLY A 86 -9.33 0.73 -15.52
N ASP A 87 -9.84 -0.33 -16.16
CA ASP A 87 -11.22 -0.81 -16.01
C ASP A 87 -11.55 -1.35 -14.62
N ILE A 88 -12.55 -0.75 -13.99
CA ILE A 88 -13.01 -1.03 -12.62
C ILE A 88 -13.75 -2.38 -12.52
N SER A 89 -14.33 -2.87 -13.62
CA SER A 89 -15.15 -4.10 -13.62
C SER A 89 -14.30 -5.35 -13.38
N LEU A 90 -13.17 -5.48 -14.10
CA LEU A 90 -12.19 -6.56 -13.93
C LEU A 90 -11.59 -6.58 -12.51
N TYR A 91 -11.38 -5.38 -11.94
CA TYR A 91 -10.90 -5.22 -10.59
C TYR A 91 -11.85 -5.85 -9.55
N ASN A 92 -13.17 -5.61 -9.67
CA ASN A 92 -14.13 -6.07 -8.67
C ASN A 92 -14.21 -7.59 -8.55
N HIS A 93 -14.02 -8.32 -9.66
CA HIS A 93 -13.99 -9.79 -9.62
C HIS A 93 -12.75 -10.29 -8.87
N ARG A 94 -11.56 -9.79 -9.23
CA ARG A 94 -10.29 -10.14 -8.58
C ARG A 94 -10.33 -9.84 -7.08
N LEU A 95 -10.87 -8.69 -6.69
CA LEU A 95 -10.94 -8.28 -5.30
C LEU A 95 -11.79 -9.23 -4.45
N LYS A 96 -12.89 -9.76 -4.98
CA LYS A 96 -13.73 -10.74 -4.26
C LYS A 96 -12.96 -12.00 -3.92
N GLU A 97 -12.16 -12.52 -4.85
CA GLU A 97 -11.34 -13.72 -4.60
C GLU A 97 -10.22 -13.45 -3.58
N ILE A 98 -9.57 -12.29 -3.66
CA ILE A 98 -8.51 -11.95 -2.70
C ILE A 98 -9.11 -11.82 -1.28
N LYS A 99 -10.27 -11.15 -1.17
CA LYS A 99 -10.99 -11.00 0.10
C LYS A 99 -11.46 -12.34 0.67
N SER A 100 -11.90 -13.29 -0.15
CA SER A 100 -12.32 -14.61 0.35
C SER A 100 -11.16 -15.42 0.97
N LYS A 101 -9.91 -15.05 0.67
CA LYS A 101 -8.69 -15.61 1.30
C LYS A 101 -8.29 -14.90 2.60
N GLY A 102 -9.14 -13.99 3.10
CA GLY A 102 -8.93 -13.27 4.35
C GLY A 102 -8.04 -12.03 4.22
N TRP A 103 -7.89 -11.48 3.02
CA TRP A 103 -7.15 -10.24 2.82
C TRP A 103 -8.04 -9.02 2.96
N THR A 104 -7.55 -8.00 3.67
CA THR A 104 -8.11 -6.65 3.65
C THR A 104 -7.37 -5.82 2.62
N VAL A 105 -8.05 -5.50 1.52
CA VAL A 105 -7.44 -4.75 0.40
C VAL A 105 -8.04 -3.36 0.29
N PHE A 106 -7.16 -2.37 0.39
CA PHE A 106 -7.46 -0.96 0.20
C PHE A 106 -7.26 -0.60 -1.26
N ARG A 107 -8.28 0.04 -1.83
CA ARG A 107 -8.28 0.47 -3.23
C ARG A 107 -7.76 1.88 -3.30
N LEU A 108 -6.82 2.13 -4.22
CA LEU A 108 -6.32 3.47 -4.48
C LEU A 108 -6.33 3.72 -5.99
N PHE A 109 -6.93 4.81 -6.44
CA PHE A 109 -6.84 5.25 -7.82
C PHE A 109 -5.57 6.07 -8.02
N SER A 110 -4.97 6.01 -9.21
CA SER A 110 -3.72 6.73 -9.50
C SER A 110 -3.80 8.24 -9.22
N HIS A 111 -4.95 8.88 -9.48
CA HIS A 111 -5.14 10.31 -9.19
C HIS A 111 -5.09 10.66 -7.70
N GLN A 112 -5.31 9.69 -6.81
CA GLN A 112 -5.29 9.89 -5.35
C GLN A 112 -3.86 9.85 -4.78
N ILE A 113 -2.86 9.45 -5.57
CA ILE A 113 -1.45 9.36 -5.16
C ILE A 113 -0.72 10.70 -5.34
N ASN A 114 -1.18 11.54 -6.26
CA ASN A 114 -0.49 12.78 -6.62
C ASN A 114 -0.86 13.99 -5.76
N ILE A 115 -1.70 13.82 -4.74
CA ILE A 115 -2.15 14.90 -3.86
C ILE A 115 -1.56 14.63 -2.48
N ASP A 116 -0.75 15.54 -1.96
CA ASP A 116 -0.23 15.46 -0.60
C ASP A 116 -1.33 15.71 0.45
N ALA A 117 -1.11 15.31 1.70
CA ALA A 117 -2.11 15.41 2.76
C ALA A 117 -2.54 16.84 3.05
N GLN A 118 -1.64 17.82 2.96
CA GLN A 118 -1.94 19.24 3.20
C GLN A 118 -2.87 19.78 2.11
N SER A 119 -2.51 19.62 0.84
CA SER A 119 -3.34 20.00 -0.31
C SER A 119 -4.68 19.29 -0.28
N PHE A 120 -4.71 18.02 0.14
CA PHE A 120 -5.95 17.28 0.29
C PHE A 120 -6.80 17.81 1.45
N PHE A 121 -6.20 18.11 2.60
CA PHE A 121 -6.87 18.71 3.76
C PHE A 121 -7.52 20.05 3.41
N GLU A 122 -6.77 20.96 2.77
CA GLU A 122 -7.29 22.25 2.30
C GLU A 122 -8.46 22.10 1.32
N SER A 123 -8.49 21.02 0.53
CA SER A 123 -9.63 20.74 -0.38
C SER A 123 -10.90 20.28 0.35
N LYS A 124 -10.80 19.91 1.63
CA LYS A 124 -11.90 19.35 2.46
C LYS A 124 -12.35 20.25 3.59
N THR A 125 -11.57 21.27 3.94
CA THR A 125 -11.85 22.18 5.05
C THR A 125 -11.88 23.61 4.56
N ASP A 126 -12.68 24.46 5.23
CA ASP A 126 -12.54 25.90 5.04
C ASP A 126 -11.18 26.34 5.59
N TYR A 127 -10.45 27.17 4.83
CA TYR A 127 -9.04 27.63 5.01
C TYR A 127 -8.68 28.29 6.37
N SER A 128 -9.49 28.10 7.40
CA SER A 128 -9.32 28.62 8.75
C SER A 128 -8.29 27.90 9.61
N CYS A 129 -7.81 26.71 9.21
CA CYS A 129 -6.78 25.94 9.91
C CYS A 129 -5.85 25.22 8.93
N LEU A 130 -4.58 25.00 9.33
CA LEU A 130 -3.63 24.14 8.62
C LEU A 130 -3.66 22.72 9.20
N LEU A 131 -3.21 21.73 8.43
CA LEU A 131 -3.13 20.34 8.93
C LEU A 131 -2.24 20.23 10.17
N ASN A 132 -1.18 21.05 10.23
CA ASN A 132 -0.24 21.10 11.35
C ASN A 132 -0.81 21.76 12.62
N ASP A 133 -1.98 22.42 12.51
CA ASP A 133 -2.66 23.02 13.67
C ASP A 133 -3.57 22.02 14.39
N LEU A 134 -3.83 20.85 13.79
CA LEU A 134 -4.67 19.82 14.38
C LEU A 134 -3.97 19.15 15.57
N ASP A 135 -4.75 18.88 16.62
CA ASP A 135 -4.31 17.94 17.64
C ASP A 135 -4.32 16.49 17.11
N PHE A 136 -3.79 15.55 17.91
CA PHE A 136 -3.69 14.15 17.51
C PHE A 136 -5.07 13.52 17.21
N GLU A 137 -6.10 13.84 17.99
CA GLU A 137 -7.44 13.27 17.80
C GLU A 137 -8.12 13.85 16.57
N GLU A 138 -7.99 15.16 16.34
CA GLU A 138 -8.47 15.83 15.13
C GLU A 138 -7.80 15.28 13.88
N TRP A 139 -6.46 15.15 13.91
CA TRP A 139 -5.69 14.54 12.84
C TRP A 139 -6.11 13.09 12.59
N LYS A 140 -6.19 12.28 13.63
CA LYS A 140 -6.62 10.87 13.53
C LYS A 140 -8.03 10.77 12.95
N ASN A 141 -8.96 11.61 13.39
CA ASN A 141 -10.32 11.66 12.84
C ASN A 141 -10.32 12.03 11.36
N PHE A 142 -9.50 13.00 10.96
CA PHE A 142 -9.33 13.37 9.55
C PHE A 142 -8.80 12.19 8.72
N ILE A 143 -7.75 11.52 9.19
CA ILE A 143 -7.15 10.35 8.54
C ILE A 143 -8.18 9.22 8.38
N PHE A 144 -8.87 8.84 9.46
CA PHE A 144 -9.86 7.77 9.45
C PHE A 144 -11.03 8.08 8.50
N LYS A 145 -11.48 9.33 8.44
CA LYS A 145 -12.54 9.77 7.52
C LYS A 145 -12.11 9.72 6.06
N ASN A 146 -10.82 9.92 5.77
CA ASN A 146 -10.35 10.20 4.41
C ASN A 146 -9.36 9.17 3.83
N HIS A 147 -9.01 8.10 4.55
CA HIS A 147 -8.01 7.12 4.12
C HIS A 147 -8.31 6.43 2.77
N GLN A 148 -9.55 6.45 2.28
CA GLN A 148 -9.90 5.88 0.96
C GLN A 148 -9.82 6.91 -0.18
N MET A 149 -9.55 8.17 0.15
CA MET A 149 -9.62 9.30 -0.78
C MET A 149 -8.23 9.84 -1.16
N ASN A 150 -7.21 9.55 -0.36
CA ASN A 150 -5.87 10.11 -0.49
C ASN A 150 -4.83 9.08 -0.04
N ALA A 151 -3.70 9.01 -0.75
CA ALA A 151 -2.65 8.03 -0.47
C ALA A 151 -1.92 8.25 0.85
N GLU A 152 -1.62 9.50 1.21
CA GLU A 152 -0.97 9.85 2.48
C GLU A 152 -1.91 9.55 3.66
N CYS A 153 -3.19 9.89 3.54
CA CYS A 153 -4.20 9.49 4.53
C CYS A 153 -4.28 7.96 4.65
N LEU A 154 -4.16 7.22 3.55
CA LEU A 154 -4.19 5.76 3.60
C LEU A 154 -3.00 5.18 4.37
N ILE A 155 -1.78 5.61 4.07
CA ILE A 155 -0.60 5.05 4.72
C ILE A 155 -0.53 5.41 6.21
N GLU A 156 -0.98 6.61 6.59
CA GLU A 156 -1.10 7.00 8.00
C GLU A 156 -2.18 6.20 8.72
N TYR A 157 -3.34 6.00 8.08
CA TYR A 157 -4.38 5.11 8.61
C TYR A 157 -3.83 3.71 8.86
N LEU A 158 -3.09 3.15 7.89
CA LEU A 158 -2.51 1.82 8.03
C LEU A 158 -1.53 1.76 9.19
N LYS A 159 -0.68 2.79 9.35
CA LYS A 159 0.25 2.89 10.47
C LYS A 159 -0.47 2.86 11.82
N ILE A 160 -1.51 3.69 11.98
CA ILE A 160 -2.28 3.80 13.23
C ILE A 160 -3.02 2.50 13.55
N GLU A 161 -3.66 1.89 12.55
CA GLU A 161 -4.56 0.76 12.76
C GLU A 161 -3.84 -0.59 12.83
N TYR A 162 -2.72 -0.75 12.11
CA TYR A 162 -2.10 -2.06 11.89
C TYR A 162 -0.64 -2.16 12.36
N PHE A 163 0.06 -1.04 12.59
CA PHE A 163 1.50 -1.02 12.89
C PHE A 163 1.86 -0.20 14.14
N SER A 164 0.87 0.13 14.97
CA SER A 164 1.06 0.85 16.25
C SER A 164 1.20 -0.07 17.45
#